data_AF-A0A1I5RHK4-F1
#
_entry.id   AF-A0A1I5RHK4-F1
#
_cell.length_a   1.000
_cell.length_b   1.000
_cell.length_c   1.000
_cell.angle_alpha   90.00
_cell.angle_beta   90.00
_cell.angle_gamma   90.00
#
_symmetry.space_group_name_H-M   'P 1'
#
loop_
_entity.id
_entity.type
_entity.pdbx_description
1 polymer ?
#
loop_
_entity_poly.entity_id
_entity_poly.type
_entity_poly.pdbx_seq_one_letter_code
_entity_poly.pdbx_strand_id
1 'polypeptide(L)'
;MKRSQIYYEQNKPAYSLVMLFLALNAYVALVTLNNMAIGFRLGIYVLLTIIISLVSFLIAVKLKLYKKTGMYMCGLLIAVQTIRLFFLPELPENGFLMSVLMVVSIISLILALLVTIKKDQVRNVYLDKKMAEYNG
;
A
#
# COMPACT_ATOMS: atom_id res chain seq x y z
N MET A 1 -31.92 10.33 5.33
CA MET A 1 -30.98 9.28 5.79
C MET A 1 -29.55 9.78 5.58
N LYS A 2 -28.68 9.84 6.60
CA LYS A 2 -27.29 10.31 6.40
C LYS A 2 -26.54 9.28 5.53
N ARG A 3 -25.80 9.74 4.50
CA ARG A 3 -24.94 8.91 3.59
C ARG A 3 -24.08 7.87 4.32
N SER A 4 -23.85 8.05 5.63
CA SER A 4 -23.06 7.19 6.51
C SER A 4 -23.71 5.87 6.94
N GLN A 5 -25.02 5.67 6.73
CA GLN A 5 -25.73 4.46 7.23
C GLN A 5 -25.87 3.33 6.21
N ILE A 6 -25.47 3.52 4.95
CA ILE A 6 -25.43 2.43 3.97
C ILE A 6 -24.12 1.67 4.18
N TYR A 7 -24.17 0.63 5.01
CA TYR A 7 -23.07 -0.30 5.23
C TYR A 7 -22.68 -0.95 3.89
N TYR A 8 -21.52 -0.58 3.35
CA TYR A 8 -20.98 -1.19 2.15
C TYR A 8 -19.80 -2.10 2.50
N GLU A 9 -19.68 -3.19 1.75
CA GLU A 9 -18.78 -4.32 2.00
C GLU A 9 -17.30 -3.89 2.09
N GLN A 10 -16.58 -4.31 3.14
CA GLN A 10 -15.17 -3.97 3.38
C GLN A 10 -14.27 -4.24 2.16
N ASN A 11 -13.25 -3.39 1.96
CA ASN A 11 -12.30 -3.59 0.86
C ASN A 11 -11.23 -4.65 1.17
N LYS A 12 -11.68 -5.90 1.40
CA LYS A 12 -10.81 -7.06 1.63
C LYS A 12 -9.69 -7.21 0.58
N PRO A 13 -9.94 -7.09 -0.74
CA PRO A 13 -8.86 -7.28 -1.73
C PRO A 13 -7.77 -6.21 -1.64
N ALA A 14 -8.11 -4.92 -1.50
CA ALA A 14 -7.10 -3.87 -1.33
C ALA A 14 -6.31 -4.04 -0.03
N TYR A 15 -6.97 -4.47 1.05
CA TYR A 15 -6.31 -4.81 2.30
C TYR A 15 -5.29 -5.94 2.11
N SER A 16 -5.68 -7.06 1.48
CA SER A 16 -4.78 -8.19 1.22
C SER A 16 -3.58 -7.81 0.36
N LEU A 17 -3.77 -6.94 -0.64
CA LEU A 17 -2.68 -6.45 -1.49
C LEU A 17 -1.67 -5.60 -0.71
N VAL A 18 -2.13 -4.76 0.23
CA VAL A 18 -1.23 -3.97 1.09
C VAL A 18 -0.52 -4.87 2.11
N MET A 19 -1.19 -5.93 2.60
CA MET A 19 -0.55 -6.94 3.45
C MET A 19 0.52 -7.73 2.69
N LEU A 20 0.29 -8.06 1.42
CA LEU A 20 1.29 -8.67 0.56
C LEU A 20 2.50 -7.73 0.37
N PHE A 21 2.26 -6.44 0.11
CA PHE A 21 3.32 -5.44 0.08
C PHE A 21 4.15 -5.46 1.37
N LEU A 22 3.51 -5.49 2.54
CA LEU A 22 4.20 -5.52 3.84
C LEU A 22 5.08 -6.75 3.98
N ALA A 23 4.57 -7.93 3.60
CA ALA A 23 5.33 -9.18 3.65
C ALA A 23 6.56 -9.13 2.75
N LEU A 24 6.40 -8.65 1.51
CA LEU A 24 7.51 -8.50 0.55
C LEU A 24 8.52 -7.46 1.02
N ASN A 25 8.07 -6.32 1.53
CA ASN A 25 8.93 -5.27 2.06
C ASN A 25 9.75 -5.76 3.26
N ALA A 26 9.14 -6.53 4.17
CA ALA A 26 9.83 -7.13 5.31
C ALA A 26 10.86 -8.18 4.85
N TYR A 27 10.50 -9.03 3.89
CA TYR A 27 11.42 -10.03 3.35
C TYR A 27 12.64 -9.39 2.68
N VAL A 28 12.43 -8.43 1.79
CA VAL A 28 13.52 -7.67 1.15
C VAL A 28 14.40 -7.01 2.20
N ALA A 29 13.80 -6.38 3.21
CA ALA A 29 14.55 -5.74 4.28
C ALA A 29 15.42 -6.73 5.06
N LEU A 30 14.90 -7.91 5.44
CA LEU A 30 15.68 -8.93 6.15
C LEU A 30 16.89 -9.40 5.33
N VAL A 31 16.69 -9.66 4.03
CA VAL A 31 17.78 -10.08 3.15
C VAL A 31 18.79 -8.95 2.97
N THR A 32 18.36 -7.71 2.72
CA THR A 32 19.27 -6.57 2.60
C THR A 32 20.06 -6.34 3.89
N LEU A 33 19.41 -6.41 5.06
CA LEU A 33 20.06 -6.22 6.35
C LEU A 33 21.15 -7.25 6.62
N ASN A 34 20.93 -8.51 6.27
CA ASN A 34 21.91 -9.58 6.48
C ASN A 34 23.17 -9.41 5.61
N ASN A 35 23.08 -8.64 4.52
CA ASN A 35 24.18 -8.43 3.58
C ASN A 35 24.83 -7.04 3.70
N MET A 36 24.29 -6.14 4.54
CA MET A 36 24.85 -4.80 4.73
C MET A 36 25.93 -4.81 5.82
N ALA A 37 27.06 -4.15 5.53
CA ALA A 37 28.07 -3.89 6.54
C ALA A 37 27.52 -3.00 7.67
N ILE A 38 27.99 -3.24 8.89
CA ILE A 38 27.59 -2.48 10.07
C ILE A 38 28.07 -1.03 9.92
N GLY A 39 27.14 -0.07 9.97
CA GLY A 39 27.44 1.35 9.86
C GLY A 39 26.19 2.23 9.90
N PHE A 40 26.38 3.54 9.79
CA PHE A 40 25.29 4.53 9.86
C PHE A 40 24.19 4.31 8.80
N ARG A 41 24.57 3.85 7.60
CA ARG A 41 23.64 3.53 6.51
C ARG A 41 22.65 2.42 6.89
N LEU A 42 23.09 1.42 7.67
CA LEU A 42 22.23 0.34 8.17
C LEU A 42 21.12 0.92 9.07
N GLY A 43 21.49 1.79 10.00
CA GLY A 43 20.55 2.43 10.92
C GLY A 43 19.46 3.23 10.20
N ILE A 44 19.84 4.03 9.20
CA ILE A 44 18.87 4.77 8.37
C ILE A 44 17.94 3.81 7.62
N TYR A 45 18.48 2.75 7.01
CA TYR A 45 17.69 1.78 6.26
C TYR A 45 16.66 1.06 7.13
N VAL A 46 17.06 0.61 8.33
CA VAL A 46 16.16 -0.01 9.31
C VAL A 46 15.05 0.96 9.69
N LEU A 47 15.41 2.19 10.05
CA LEU A 47 14.46 3.20 10.52
C LEU A 47 13.44 3.55 9.42
N LEU A 48 13.89 3.77 8.19
CA LEU A 48 13.01 3.98 7.03
C LEU A 48 12.09 2.78 6.79
N THR A 49 12.61 1.56 6.89
CA THR A 49 11.81 0.33 6.71
C THR A 49 10.71 0.23 7.76
N ILE A 50 11.00 0.55 9.03
CA ILE A 50 10.02 0.55 10.11
C ILE A 50 8.93 1.60 9.85
N ILE A 51 9.32 2.83 9.50
CA ILE A 51 8.36 3.91 9.19
C ILE A 51 7.46 3.49 8.03
N ILE A 52 8.04 3.00 6.93
CA ILE A 52 7.29 2.54 5.75
C ILE A 52 6.31 1.45 6.15
N SER A 53 6.72 0.46 6.95
CA SER A 53 5.84 -0.63 7.39
C SER A 53 4.70 -0.13 8.27
N LEU A 54 4.94 0.78 9.21
CA LEU A 54 3.90 1.36 10.07
C LEU A 54 2.89 2.19 9.26
N VAL A 55 3.38 3.04 8.36
CA VAL A 55 2.53 3.87 7.48
C VAL A 55 1.69 2.98 6.58
N SER A 56 2.28 1.93 6.01
CA SER A 56 1.59 0.98 5.12
C SER A 56 0.52 0.20 5.85
N PHE A 57 0.76 -0.21 7.09
CA PHE A 57 -0.25 -0.85 7.93
C PHE A 57 -1.43 0.10 8.22
N LEU A 58 -1.16 1.37 8.55
CA LEU A 58 -2.20 2.38 8.74
C LEU A 58 -3.03 2.60 7.46
N ILE A 59 -2.36 2.61 6.31
CA ILE A 59 -3.00 2.71 4.98
C ILE A 59 -3.89 1.49 4.73
N ALA A 60 -3.44 0.27 5.03
CA ALA A 60 -4.23 -0.95 4.87
C ALA A 60 -5.57 -0.87 5.64
N VAL A 61 -5.51 -0.42 6.91
CA VAL A 61 -6.70 -0.23 7.75
C VAL A 61 -7.63 0.84 7.18
N LYS A 62 -7.09 1.95 6.66
CA LYS A 62 -7.91 3.02 6.07
C LYS A 62 -8.51 2.65 4.71
N LEU A 63 -7.79 1.91 3.86
CA LEU A 63 -8.28 1.41 2.57
C LEU A 63 -9.40 0.39 2.75
N LYS A 64 -9.34 -0.43 3.81
CA LYS A 64 -10.43 -1.34 4.19
C LYS A 64 -11.77 -0.62 4.39
N LEU A 65 -11.73 0.64 4.83
CA LEU A 65 -12.89 1.50 5.12
C LEU A 65 -13.24 2.52 4.01
N TYR A 66 -12.63 2.45 2.82
CA TYR A 66 -12.88 3.37 1.69
C TYR A 66 -12.75 4.86 2.03
N LYS A 67 -11.81 5.22 2.91
CA LYS A 67 -11.54 6.64 3.18
C LYS A 67 -10.69 7.21 2.04
N LYS A 68 -11.13 8.31 1.41
CA LYS A 68 -10.38 9.03 0.37
C LYS A 68 -8.94 9.34 0.79
N THR A 69 -8.74 9.66 2.07
CA THR A 69 -7.40 9.87 2.66
C THR A 69 -6.48 8.66 2.52
N GLY A 70 -7.02 7.43 2.61
CA GLY A 70 -6.27 6.20 2.41
C GLY A 70 -5.75 6.04 0.97
N MET A 71 -6.51 6.52 -0.03
CA MET A 71 -6.08 6.47 -1.44
C MET A 71 -4.89 7.40 -1.71
N TYR A 72 -4.96 8.66 -1.25
CA TYR A 72 -3.85 9.61 -1.42
C TYR A 72 -2.57 9.12 -0.72
N MET A 73 -2.71 8.59 0.49
CA MET A 73 -1.55 8.03 1.22
C MET A 73 -1.00 6.78 0.53
N CYS A 74 -1.85 5.93 -0.07
CA CYS A 74 -1.39 4.80 -0.86
C CYS A 74 -0.61 5.26 -2.12
N GLY A 75 -1.06 6.33 -2.78
CA GLY A 75 -0.33 6.96 -3.89
C GLY A 75 1.05 7.48 -3.47
N LEU A 76 1.12 8.16 -2.31
CA LEU A 76 2.38 8.63 -1.75
C LEU A 76 3.33 7.47 -1.43
N LEU A 77 2.80 6.38 -0.85
CA LEU A 77 3.57 5.17 -0.54
C LEU A 77 4.16 4.53 -1.80
N ILE A 78 3.42 4.49 -2.91
CA ILE A 78 3.92 4.03 -4.22
C ILE A 78 5.11 4.88 -4.65
N ALA A 79 4.99 6.21 -4.59
CA ALA A 79 6.09 7.10 -4.97
C ALA A 79 7.35 6.88 -4.10
N VAL A 80 7.18 6.76 -2.78
CA VAL A 80 8.29 6.49 -1.85
C VAL A 80 8.95 5.14 -2.15
N GLN A 81 8.17 4.09 -2.39
CA GLN A 81 8.71 2.76 -2.69
C GLN A 81 9.41 2.72 -4.06
N THR A 82 8.90 3.46 -5.06
CA THR A 82 9.56 3.61 -6.36
C THR A 82 10.89 4.35 -6.24
N ILE A 83 10.95 5.45 -5.47
CA ILE A 83 12.22 6.12 -5.18
C ILE A 83 13.18 5.14 -4.51
N ARG A 84 12.72 4.40 -3.50
CA ARG A 84 13.54 3.42 -2.79
C ARG A 84 14.15 2.37 -3.71
N LEU A 85 13.44 1.93 -4.76
CA LEU A 85 13.96 0.98 -5.76
C LEU A 85 15.27 1.48 -6.40
N PHE A 86 15.40 2.78 -6.68
CA PHE A 86 16.59 3.37 -7.31
C PHE A 86 17.72 3.69 -6.33
N PHE A 87 17.40 3.82 -5.04
CA PHE A 87 18.35 4.17 -3.99
C PHE A 87 18.81 2.98 -3.15
N LEU A 88 18.46 1.74 -3.53
CA LEU A 88 18.90 0.57 -2.77
C LEU A 88 20.43 0.46 -2.81
N PRO A 89 21.08 0.15 -1.67
CA PRO A 89 22.49 -0.18 -1.64
C PRO A 89 22.74 -1.40 -2.54
N GLU A 90 23.97 -1.47 -3.09
CA GLU A 90 24.44 -2.55 -3.97
C GLU A 90 23.86 -3.89 -3.52
N LEU A 91 22.99 -4.42 -4.37
CA LEU A 91 22.27 -5.62 -4.05
C LEU A 91 23.27 -6.80 -4.03
N PRO A 92 23.13 -7.74 -3.07
CA PRO A 92 23.99 -8.93 -2.99
C PRO A 92 23.84 -9.79 -4.26
N GLU A 93 24.57 -10.91 -4.37
CA GLU A 93 24.50 -11.84 -5.54
C GLU A 93 23.06 -12.17 -6.01
N ASN A 94 22.07 -12.11 -5.12
CA ASN A 94 20.64 -12.24 -5.42
C ASN A 94 19.92 -10.94 -5.85
N GLY A 95 20.65 -9.94 -6.35
CA GLY A 95 20.12 -8.59 -6.56
C GLY A 95 19.03 -8.49 -7.61
N PHE A 96 19.08 -9.37 -8.61
CA PHE A 96 17.99 -9.50 -9.56
C PHE A 96 16.68 -9.92 -8.87
N LEU A 97 16.70 -10.95 -8.03
CA LEU A 97 15.52 -11.43 -7.31
C LEU A 97 14.95 -10.36 -6.39
N MET A 98 15.80 -9.63 -5.66
CA MET A 98 15.36 -8.55 -4.76
C MET A 98 14.71 -7.40 -5.53
N SER A 99 15.28 -7.03 -6.68
CA SER A 99 14.69 -6.02 -7.57
C SER A 99 13.30 -6.46 -8.07
N VAL A 100 13.16 -7.72 -8.47
CA VAL A 100 11.88 -8.30 -8.89
C VAL A 100 10.86 -8.26 -7.74
N LEU A 101 11.23 -8.68 -6.53
CA LEU A 101 10.33 -8.64 -5.37
C LEU A 101 9.90 -7.21 -5.02
N MET A 102 10.79 -6.24 -5.15
CA MET A 102 10.43 -4.83 -4.97
C MET A 102 9.47 -4.33 -6.04
N VAL A 103 9.68 -4.68 -7.30
CA VAL A 103 8.75 -4.33 -8.39
C VAL A 103 7.37 -4.95 -8.14
N VAL A 104 7.32 -6.23 -7.76
CA VAL A 104 6.07 -6.91 -7.38
C VAL A 104 5.39 -6.22 -6.20
N SER A 105 6.16 -5.75 -5.20
CA SER A 105 5.62 -4.98 -4.09
C SER A 105 4.99 -3.66 -4.54
N ILE A 106 5.60 -2.94 -5.48
CA ILE A 106 5.05 -1.69 -6.04
C ILE A 106 3.76 -1.99 -6.83
N ILE A 107 3.78 -3.03 -7.67
CA ILE A 107 2.60 -3.45 -8.44
C ILE A 107 1.44 -3.80 -7.50
N SER A 108 1.71 -4.48 -6.38
CA SER A 108 0.67 -4.81 -5.40
C SER A 108 0.00 -3.57 -4.80
N LEU A 109 0.77 -2.51 -4.52
CA LEU A 109 0.22 -1.23 -4.06
C LEU A 109 -0.58 -0.50 -5.14
N ILE A 110 -0.13 -0.53 -6.40
CA ILE A 110 -0.86 0.03 -7.54
C ILE A 110 -2.21 -0.67 -7.69
N LEU A 111 -2.22 -2.01 -7.65
CA LEU A 111 -3.45 -2.79 -7.71
C LEU A 111 -4.37 -2.49 -6.52
N ALA A 112 -3.83 -2.32 -5.31
CA ALA A 112 -4.62 -1.96 -4.13
C ALA A 112 -5.31 -0.59 -4.31
N LEU A 113 -4.59 0.38 -4.88
CA LEU A 113 -5.12 1.70 -5.20
C LEU A 113 -6.22 1.62 -6.26
N LEU A 114 -5.97 0.91 -7.38
CA LEU A 114 -6.94 0.75 -8.47
C LEU A 114 -8.23 0.06 -8.03
N VAL A 115 -8.11 -1.02 -7.25
CA VAL A 115 -9.26 -1.72 -6.67
C VAL A 115 -10.06 -0.79 -5.76
N THR A 116 -9.39 0.05 -4.98
CA THR A 116 -10.05 1.02 -4.11
C THR A 116 -10.77 2.10 -4.91
N ILE A 117 -10.15 2.64 -5.97
CA ILE A 117 -10.78 3.62 -6.87
C ILE A 117 -12.03 3.03 -7.52
N LYS A 118 -11.92 1.83 -8.09
CA LYS A 118 -13.03 1.16 -8.76
C LYS A 118 -14.20 0.93 -7.81
N LYS A 119 -13.93 0.47 -6.59
CA LYS A 119 -14.98 0.28 -5.57
C LYS A 119 -15.57 1.60 -5.06
N ASP A 120 -14.79 2.68 -4.97
CA ASP A 120 -15.31 4.01 -4.62
C ASP A 120 -16.26 4.54 -5.69
N GLN A 121 -15.93 4.37 -6.98
CA GLN A 121 -16.82 4.74 -8.09
C GLN A 121 -18.14 3.96 -8.04
N VAL A 122 -18.08 2.64 -7.86
CA VAL A 122 -19.30 1.80 -7.74
C VAL A 122 -20.15 2.24 -6.55
N ARG A 123 -19.52 2.57 -5.40
CA ARG A 123 -20.22 3.10 -4.23
C ARG A 123 -20.94 4.40 -4.55
N ASN A 124 -20.27 5.36 -5.18
CA ASN A 124 -20.86 6.67 -5.47
C ASN A 124 -22.06 6.54 -6.41
N VAL A 125 -21.96 5.71 -7.46
CA VAL A 125 -23.09 5.42 -8.38
C VAL A 125 -24.27 4.79 -7.63
N TYR A 126 -24.02 3.83 -6.74
CA TYR A 126 -25.08 3.21 -5.94
C TYR A 126 -25.77 4.20 -5.00
N LEU A 127 -24.98 5.05 -4.32
CA LEU A 127 -25.50 6.09 -3.44
C LEU A 127 -26.35 7.11 -4.19
N ASP A 128 -25.92 7.51 -5.39
CA ASP A 128 -26.65 8.50 -6.19
C ASP A 128 -27.98 7.92 -6.71
N LYS A 129 -28.02 6.64 -7.13
CA LYS A 129 -29.27 5.94 -7.47
C LYS A 129 -30.24 5.86 -6.29
N LYS A 130 -29.76 5.44 -5.12
CA LYS A 130 -30.57 5.35 -3.89
C LYS A 130 -31.14 6.69 -3.45
N MET A 131 -30.41 7.79 -3.66
CA MET A 131 -30.87 9.14 -3.35
C MET A 131 -31.93 9.63 -4.36
N ALA A 132 -31.80 9.27 -5.64
CA ALA A 132 -32.80 9.57 -6.66
C ALA A 132 -34.13 8.84 -6.39
N GLU A 133 -34.09 7.56 -6.00
CA GLU A 133 -35.27 6.78 -5.59
C GLU A 133 -36.00 7.35 -4.37
N TYR A 134 -35.32 8.11 -3.50
CA TYR A 134 -35.91 8.69 -2.30
C TYR A 134 -36.54 10.08 -2.53
N ASN A 135 -36.11 10.77 -3.60
CA ASN A 135 -36.52 12.14 -3.89
C ASN A 135 -37.58 12.24 -5.01
N GLY A 136 -37.91 11.14 -5.67
CA GLY A 136 -39.00 11.03 -6.65
C GLY A 136 -40.18 10.29 -6.06
#